data_AF-R7LDD8-F1
#
_entry.id   AF-R7LDD8-F1
#
_cell.length_a   1.000
_cell.length_b   1.000
_cell.length_c   1.000
_cell.angle_alpha   90.00
_cell.angle_beta   90.00
_cell.angle_gamma   90.00
#
_symmetry.space_group_name_H-M   'P 1'
#
loop_
_entity.id
_entity.type
_entity.pdbx_description
1 polymer ?
#
loop_
_entity_poly.entity_id
_entity_poly.type
_entity_poly.pdbx_seq_one_letter_code
_entity_poly.pdbx_strand_id
1 'polypeptide(L)'
;MINKLRYLLVMFLTLLTVETYAQQSTNVGYCVDNNINESTPTISFDKKLNIPFQAAIKFPSARMMPYKGGIVRKIRVYTRPGIEKLAVWLRHSLDGTAIPGSFVRPGGITTEGWVEVLLKTPYVITGEDLIVGYSGTAPAGKGIVCDDVPNATNDYSCLVKLPGMDWTNFASDYGAHALQAVIDLNGETANDDVAMASCTFNTDFYKIGSEAQMSLTISNYSTQAVNMPKVKYSLNGKTTEVPTNGGSIAVGNSQKLTVKVPTAECAEGDNALKVWIESDNAYKGNDTLSHKLACYTTSFPRKVLVEHFSTLACGNCPYGHALLTKLLNDRDDYVWVTHHIGYGRDTLTVNDSYEVGNFLGLQDAPRASFDRRFLEVSDPKFAPLIGIGYSSPTEGVAIVKPSYLRCAETAAFVSVNIDQQYDAATRTLKVTVSGEKNNLVEKYYKDNSLTVLLTEDKVETEHEQSGSGEKIHFHVFRCTLTKMLGDAIEWNGNTYSHTFTTTIPEIWTAKNLKAVAYINGSTTDIYQAQILNANVVKVIDPTDTGIDAAETADAQVLSREYFNLNGQRVAQPTTGVYLLKTTTNKGVQVKKVIL
;
A
#
# COMPACT_ATOMS: atom_id res chain seq x y z
N MET A 1 -72.07 -59.57 -18.33
CA MET A 1 -71.80 -58.14 -18.62
C MET A 1 -71.29 -57.39 -17.37
N ILE A 2 -70.42 -58.06 -16.62
CA ILE A 2 -69.72 -57.58 -15.42
C ILE A 2 -68.27 -57.83 -15.78
N ASN A 3 -67.46 -56.77 -15.96
CA ASN A 3 -65.98 -56.77 -16.02
C ASN A 3 -65.35 -55.58 -16.80
N LYS A 4 -66.12 -54.58 -17.24
CA LYS A 4 -65.56 -53.36 -17.89
C LYS A 4 -65.85 -52.04 -17.18
N LEU A 5 -66.23 -52.08 -15.90
CA LEU A 5 -66.57 -50.88 -15.11
C LEU A 5 -65.82 -50.80 -13.76
N ARG A 6 -64.60 -51.34 -13.72
CA ARG A 6 -63.72 -51.27 -12.53
C ARG A 6 -62.34 -50.65 -12.79
N TYR A 7 -62.05 -50.27 -14.03
CA TYR A 7 -60.76 -49.69 -14.42
C TYR A 7 -60.82 -48.20 -14.79
N LEU A 8 -62.00 -47.57 -14.77
CA LEU A 8 -62.15 -46.16 -15.21
C LEU A 8 -62.42 -45.13 -14.12
N LEU A 9 -62.58 -45.54 -12.85
CA LEU A 9 -62.80 -44.58 -11.75
C LEU A 9 -61.90 -44.83 -10.52
N VAL A 10 -60.78 -45.53 -10.72
CA VAL A 10 -59.59 -45.42 -9.87
C VAL A 10 -58.56 -44.48 -10.52
N MET A 11 -58.86 -43.96 -11.72
CA MET A 11 -58.02 -43.03 -12.49
C MET A 11 -58.37 -41.55 -12.27
N PHE A 12 -59.23 -41.25 -11.29
CA PHE A 12 -59.64 -39.88 -10.94
C PHE A 12 -59.35 -39.51 -9.47
N LEU A 13 -58.56 -40.33 -8.76
CA LEU A 13 -58.13 -40.08 -7.38
C LEU A 13 -56.59 -40.12 -7.21
N THR A 14 -55.85 -39.88 -8.29
CA THR A 14 -54.44 -39.47 -8.24
C THR A 14 -54.33 -38.08 -8.86
N LEU A 15 -55.09 -37.13 -8.30
CA LEU A 15 -54.63 -35.75 -8.25
C LEU A 15 -53.41 -35.78 -7.33
N LEU A 16 -52.25 -36.01 -7.94
CA LEU A 16 -50.98 -35.54 -7.41
C LEU A 16 -51.21 -34.08 -7.05
N THR A 17 -51.34 -33.81 -5.76
CA THR A 17 -50.92 -32.53 -5.20
C THR A 17 -49.43 -32.45 -5.50
N VAL A 18 -49.09 -32.02 -6.71
CA VAL A 18 -47.82 -31.37 -6.95
C VAL A 18 -47.96 -30.10 -6.14
N GLU A 19 -47.52 -30.15 -4.88
CA GLU A 19 -47.21 -28.94 -4.16
C GLU A 19 -46.17 -28.23 -5.03
N THR A 20 -46.65 -27.25 -5.80
CA THR A 20 -45.78 -26.28 -6.45
C THR A 20 -45.18 -25.47 -5.32
N TYR A 21 -44.11 -25.99 -4.71
CA TYR A 21 -43.25 -25.18 -3.87
C TYR A 21 -42.79 -24.01 -4.74
N ALA A 22 -43.12 -22.79 -4.32
CA ALA A 22 -42.64 -21.60 -4.99
C ALA A 22 -41.10 -21.67 -5.01
N GLN A 23 -40.50 -21.68 -6.19
CA GLN A 23 -39.05 -21.69 -6.35
C GLN A 23 -38.53 -20.36 -5.79
N GLN A 24 -37.93 -20.39 -4.59
CA GLN A 24 -37.37 -19.21 -3.96
C GLN A 24 -36.01 -18.91 -4.59
N SER A 25 -35.86 -17.73 -5.18
CA SER A 25 -34.59 -17.26 -5.73
C SER A 25 -34.00 -16.20 -4.80
N THR A 26 -32.69 -16.27 -4.56
CA THR A 26 -31.97 -15.32 -3.70
C THR A 26 -30.69 -14.84 -4.37
N ASN A 27 -30.37 -13.56 -4.17
CA ASN A 27 -29.14 -12.96 -4.65
C ASN A 27 -28.06 -13.14 -3.58
N VAL A 28 -27.00 -13.85 -3.92
CA VAL A 28 -25.88 -14.10 -3.03
C VAL A 28 -24.65 -13.38 -3.54
N GLY A 29 -24.19 -12.40 -2.77
CA GLY A 29 -22.95 -11.66 -2.96
C GLY A 29 -22.49 -11.09 -1.62
N TYR A 30 -21.47 -10.25 -1.64
CA TYR A 30 -21.05 -9.53 -0.43
C TYR A 30 -21.61 -8.11 -0.35
N CYS A 31 -22.14 -7.59 -1.46
CA CYS A 31 -22.71 -6.24 -1.52
C CYS A 31 -24.17 -6.17 -1.06
N VAL A 32 -24.56 -5.04 -0.48
CA VAL A 32 -25.96 -4.74 -0.11
C VAL A 32 -26.72 -4.15 -1.31
N ASP A 33 -27.72 -4.89 -1.81
CA ASP A 33 -28.42 -4.60 -3.07
C ASP A 33 -29.07 -3.20 -3.14
N ASN A 34 -29.59 -2.70 -2.01
CA ASN A 34 -30.42 -1.49 -1.95
C ASN A 34 -29.64 -0.17 -2.01
N ASN A 35 -28.30 -0.20 -2.00
CA ASN A 35 -27.47 1.01 -1.88
C ASN A 35 -26.60 1.29 -3.12
N ILE A 36 -26.60 0.43 -4.14
CA ILE A 36 -25.76 0.62 -5.33
C ILE A 36 -26.47 1.48 -6.38
N ASN A 37 -25.88 2.64 -6.67
CA ASN A 37 -26.41 3.63 -7.60
C ASN A 37 -25.27 4.40 -8.33
N GLU A 38 -25.62 5.47 -9.04
CA GLU A 38 -24.68 6.30 -9.80
C GLU A 38 -23.58 6.94 -8.94
N SER A 39 -23.86 7.21 -7.65
CA SER A 39 -22.93 7.84 -6.70
C SER A 39 -22.00 6.85 -6.02
N THR A 40 -22.26 5.54 -6.15
CA THR A 40 -21.47 4.48 -5.50
C THR A 40 -20.00 4.48 -5.98
N PRO A 41 -19.00 4.29 -5.10
CA PRO A 41 -17.61 4.30 -5.48
C PRO A 41 -17.29 3.28 -6.57
N THR A 42 -16.34 3.68 -7.41
CA THR A 42 -15.75 2.82 -8.43
C THR A 42 -14.27 2.76 -8.13
N ILE A 43 -13.72 1.54 -8.08
CA ILE A 43 -12.28 1.34 -8.19
C ILE A 43 -11.91 1.78 -9.60
N SER A 44 -11.40 2.99 -9.74
CA SER A 44 -10.86 3.48 -11.00
C SER A 44 -9.49 2.84 -11.21
N PHE A 45 -9.32 2.12 -12.32
CA PHE A 45 -8.07 1.41 -12.56
C PHE A 45 -6.98 2.37 -13.04
N ASP A 46 -7.28 3.15 -14.08
CA ASP A 46 -6.34 4.13 -14.64
C ASP A 46 -7.13 5.31 -15.20
N LYS A 47 -6.67 6.54 -14.97
CA LYS A 47 -7.37 7.77 -15.41
C LYS A 47 -7.22 8.08 -16.91
N LYS A 48 -6.27 7.44 -17.59
CA LYS A 48 -5.83 7.77 -18.96
C LYS A 48 -5.91 6.57 -19.91
N LEU A 49 -5.83 5.35 -19.39
CA LEU A 49 -5.76 4.14 -20.20
C LEU A 49 -6.99 3.26 -20.02
N ASN A 50 -7.35 2.54 -21.09
CA ASN A 50 -8.31 1.47 -21.02
C ASN A 50 -7.62 0.21 -20.45
N ILE A 51 -8.15 -0.34 -19.37
CA ILE A 51 -7.51 -1.43 -18.63
C ILE A 51 -8.32 -2.73 -18.79
N PRO A 52 -7.74 -3.80 -19.37
CA PRO A 52 -8.34 -5.12 -19.29
C PRO A 52 -8.22 -5.66 -17.86
N PHE A 53 -9.28 -6.29 -17.35
CA PHE A 53 -9.32 -6.76 -15.97
C PHE A 53 -10.08 -8.08 -15.83
N GLN A 54 -9.81 -8.78 -14.74
CA GLN A 54 -10.70 -9.78 -14.15
C GLN A 54 -11.08 -9.31 -12.76
N ALA A 55 -12.32 -9.57 -12.36
CA ALA A 55 -12.80 -9.30 -11.02
C ALA A 55 -13.71 -10.43 -10.56
N ALA A 56 -13.68 -10.72 -9.27
CA ALA A 56 -14.36 -11.87 -8.71
C ALA A 56 -14.71 -11.65 -7.23
N ILE A 57 -15.62 -12.49 -6.77
CA ILE A 57 -15.82 -12.78 -5.36
C ILE A 57 -15.62 -14.28 -5.14
N LYS A 58 -15.03 -14.64 -4.02
CA LYS A 58 -14.90 -16.04 -3.61
C LYS A 58 -15.92 -16.35 -2.52
N PHE A 59 -16.71 -17.39 -2.72
CA PHE A 59 -17.50 -17.98 -1.67
C PHE A 59 -16.76 -19.21 -1.14
N PRO A 60 -16.22 -19.17 0.10
CA PRO A 60 -15.63 -20.37 0.68
C PRO A 60 -16.70 -21.43 0.89
N SER A 61 -16.30 -22.70 0.91
CA SER A 61 -17.14 -23.87 1.16
C SER A 61 -18.04 -23.69 2.38
N ALA A 62 -17.50 -23.12 3.46
CA ALA A 62 -18.27 -22.74 4.65
C ALA A 62 -19.54 -21.92 4.35
N ARG A 63 -19.44 -20.98 3.40
CA ARG A 63 -20.56 -20.14 2.94
C ARG A 63 -21.43 -20.84 1.89
N MET A 64 -20.91 -21.82 1.16
CA MET A 64 -21.63 -22.54 0.10
C MET A 64 -22.37 -23.78 0.60
N MET A 65 -21.97 -24.35 1.74
CA MET A 65 -22.64 -25.50 2.36
C MET A 65 -24.14 -25.26 2.63
N PRO A 66 -24.58 -24.09 3.13
CA PRO A 66 -26.02 -23.79 3.26
C PRO A 66 -26.79 -23.84 1.94
N TYR A 67 -26.12 -23.60 0.82
CA TYR A 67 -26.71 -23.55 -0.51
C TYR A 67 -26.54 -24.87 -1.29
N LYS A 68 -26.02 -25.93 -0.68
CA LYS A 68 -25.76 -27.21 -1.35
C LYS A 68 -27.05 -27.78 -1.97
N GLY A 69 -26.99 -28.14 -3.25
CA GLY A 69 -28.15 -28.59 -4.03
C GLY A 69 -28.96 -27.46 -4.66
N GLY A 70 -28.72 -26.20 -4.27
CA GLY A 70 -29.24 -25.01 -4.96
C GLY A 70 -28.63 -24.83 -6.34
N ILE A 71 -29.28 -24.03 -7.18
CA ILE A 71 -28.91 -23.87 -8.60
C ILE A 71 -28.54 -22.42 -8.89
N VAL A 72 -27.29 -22.17 -9.26
CA VAL A 72 -26.87 -20.89 -9.85
C VAL A 72 -27.33 -20.86 -11.30
N ARG A 73 -28.26 -19.96 -11.64
CA ARG A 73 -28.71 -19.78 -13.03
C ARG A 73 -28.11 -18.56 -13.70
N LYS A 74 -27.81 -17.53 -12.92
CA LYS A 74 -27.48 -16.20 -13.42
C LYS A 74 -26.40 -15.58 -12.54
N ILE A 75 -25.52 -14.82 -13.16
CA ILE A 75 -24.60 -13.90 -12.49
C ILE A 75 -25.09 -12.49 -12.82
N ARG A 76 -25.17 -11.62 -11.80
CA ARG A 76 -25.45 -10.21 -12.01
C ARG A 76 -24.29 -9.37 -11.53
N VAL A 77 -23.91 -8.39 -12.34
CA VAL A 77 -22.80 -7.47 -12.09
C VAL A 77 -23.28 -6.05 -12.32
N TYR A 78 -23.02 -5.15 -11.37
CA TYR A 78 -23.31 -3.73 -11.58
C TYR A 78 -22.15 -3.08 -12.34
N THR A 79 -22.44 -2.41 -13.45
CA THR A 79 -21.42 -1.81 -14.30
C THR A 79 -21.62 -0.32 -14.47
N ARG A 80 -20.53 0.40 -14.69
CA ARG A 80 -20.56 1.74 -15.29
C ARG A 80 -20.66 1.63 -16.82
N PRO A 81 -21.08 2.69 -17.51
CA PRO A 81 -21.07 2.71 -18.97
C PRO A 81 -19.66 2.48 -19.52
N GLY A 82 -19.56 1.72 -20.62
CA GLY A 82 -18.35 1.64 -21.43
C GLY A 82 -17.46 0.41 -21.22
N ILE A 83 -17.81 -0.54 -20.34
CA ILE A 83 -17.03 -1.79 -20.24
C ILE A 83 -17.25 -2.59 -21.52
N GLU A 84 -16.16 -2.87 -22.22
CA GLU A 84 -16.16 -3.69 -23.43
C GLU A 84 -15.87 -5.16 -23.12
N LYS A 85 -16.31 -6.05 -24.00
CA LYS A 85 -15.99 -7.49 -23.98
C LYS A 85 -16.32 -8.16 -22.64
N LEU A 86 -17.39 -7.71 -21.98
CA LEU A 86 -17.89 -8.30 -20.75
C LEU A 86 -18.03 -9.82 -20.90
N ALA A 87 -17.52 -10.57 -19.93
CA ALA A 87 -17.74 -12.00 -19.79
C ALA A 87 -17.91 -12.34 -18.32
N VAL A 88 -18.87 -13.19 -17.97
CA VAL A 88 -19.02 -13.77 -16.62
C VAL A 88 -18.60 -15.23 -16.62
N TRP A 89 -18.26 -15.76 -15.45
CA TRP A 89 -17.83 -17.13 -15.28
C TRP A 89 -17.96 -17.61 -13.82
N LEU A 90 -18.04 -18.93 -13.65
CA LEU A 90 -17.85 -19.60 -12.36
C LEU A 90 -16.55 -20.41 -12.39
N ARG A 91 -15.82 -20.46 -11.27
CA ARG A 91 -14.59 -21.28 -11.10
C ARG A 91 -14.54 -21.91 -9.72
N HIS A 92 -13.72 -22.95 -9.55
CA HIS A 92 -13.38 -23.52 -8.23
C HIS A 92 -12.11 -22.91 -7.61
N SER A 93 -11.28 -22.23 -8.41
CA SER A 93 -10.09 -21.49 -7.96
C SER A 93 -9.88 -20.26 -8.84
N LEU A 94 -9.21 -19.23 -8.31
CA LEU A 94 -9.15 -17.91 -8.95
C LEU A 94 -8.48 -17.98 -10.34
N ASP A 95 -7.40 -18.75 -10.42
CA ASP A 95 -6.66 -19.02 -11.67
C ASP A 95 -7.08 -20.33 -12.36
N GLY A 96 -8.15 -20.97 -11.88
CA GLY A 96 -8.70 -22.19 -12.47
C GLY A 96 -9.42 -21.96 -13.80
N THR A 97 -9.77 -23.05 -14.48
CA THR A 97 -10.63 -22.99 -15.67
C THR A 97 -12.08 -22.74 -15.29
N ALA A 98 -12.82 -22.03 -16.14
CA ALA A 98 -14.26 -21.84 -15.94
C ALA A 98 -14.99 -23.20 -15.90
N ILE A 99 -15.94 -23.32 -14.97
CA ILE A 99 -16.83 -24.48 -14.89
C ILE A 99 -17.56 -24.61 -16.24
N PRO A 100 -17.63 -25.82 -16.85
CA PRO A 100 -18.24 -26.00 -18.16
C PRO A 100 -19.64 -25.36 -18.25
N GLY A 101 -19.86 -24.54 -19.28
CA GLY A 101 -21.13 -23.85 -19.51
C GLY A 101 -21.36 -22.57 -18.69
N SER A 102 -20.47 -22.21 -17.77
CA SER A 102 -20.56 -20.98 -16.97
C SER A 102 -19.94 -19.74 -17.64
N PHE A 103 -18.98 -19.92 -18.56
CA PHE A 103 -18.37 -18.81 -19.28
C PHE A 103 -19.32 -18.25 -20.35
N VAL A 104 -19.81 -17.03 -20.13
CA VAL A 104 -20.80 -16.39 -21.01
C VAL A 104 -20.41 -14.95 -21.32
N ARG A 105 -20.50 -14.58 -22.60
CA ARG A 105 -20.37 -13.20 -23.08
C ARG A 105 -21.75 -12.70 -23.50
N PRO A 106 -22.37 -11.75 -22.78
CA PRO A 106 -23.66 -11.19 -23.19
C PRO A 106 -23.56 -10.35 -24.49
N GLY A 107 -22.36 -9.91 -24.85
CA GLY A 107 -22.12 -9.01 -26.00
C GLY A 107 -22.40 -7.55 -25.66
N GLY A 108 -22.08 -6.66 -26.60
CA GLY A 108 -22.27 -5.21 -26.45
C GLY A 108 -21.25 -4.50 -25.55
N ILE A 109 -21.51 -3.21 -25.35
CA ILE A 109 -20.81 -2.33 -24.41
C ILE A 109 -21.77 -2.10 -23.24
N THR A 110 -21.28 -2.17 -22.00
CA THR A 110 -22.16 -2.02 -20.84
C THR A 110 -22.73 -0.61 -20.74
N THR A 111 -23.96 -0.52 -20.25
CA THR A 111 -24.55 0.72 -19.73
C THR A 111 -24.42 0.75 -18.21
N GLU A 112 -24.90 1.83 -17.60
CA GLU A 112 -25.05 1.87 -16.16
C GLU A 112 -26.15 0.91 -15.69
N GLY A 113 -25.91 0.23 -14.57
CA GLY A 113 -26.89 -0.62 -13.91
C GLY A 113 -26.46 -2.08 -13.76
N TRP A 114 -27.38 -2.89 -13.24
CA TRP A 114 -27.20 -4.34 -13.11
C TRP A 114 -27.31 -5.03 -14.47
N VAL A 115 -26.20 -5.64 -14.90
CA VAL A 115 -26.16 -6.52 -16.06
C VAL A 115 -26.36 -7.95 -15.56
N GLU A 116 -27.45 -8.57 -15.98
CA GLU A 116 -27.82 -9.94 -15.64
C GLU A 116 -27.45 -10.90 -16.77
N VAL A 117 -26.59 -11.87 -16.48
CA VAL A 117 -26.10 -12.83 -17.48
C VAL A 117 -26.53 -14.24 -17.11
N LEU A 118 -27.38 -14.83 -17.94
CA LEU A 118 -27.83 -16.22 -17.82
C LEU A 118 -26.69 -17.18 -18.21
N LEU A 119 -26.43 -18.18 -17.37
CA LEU A 119 -25.47 -19.23 -17.67
C LEU A 119 -26.04 -20.18 -18.73
N LYS A 120 -25.20 -20.65 -19.65
CA LYS A 120 -25.63 -21.64 -20.67
C LYS A 120 -26.03 -22.96 -20.03
N THR A 121 -25.32 -23.34 -18.97
CA THR A 121 -25.61 -24.51 -18.15
C THR A 121 -25.73 -24.04 -16.71
N PRO A 122 -26.91 -24.14 -16.08
CA PRO A 122 -27.07 -23.87 -14.66
C PRO A 122 -26.12 -24.74 -13.83
N TYR A 123 -25.55 -24.17 -12.77
CA TYR A 123 -24.61 -24.87 -11.90
C TYR A 123 -25.28 -25.31 -10.62
N VAL A 124 -25.18 -26.60 -10.28
CA VAL A 124 -25.65 -27.14 -9.00
C VAL A 124 -24.56 -26.96 -7.95
N ILE A 125 -24.89 -26.29 -6.86
CA ILE A 125 -23.94 -25.99 -5.79
C ILE A 125 -23.59 -27.28 -5.04
N THR A 126 -22.30 -27.59 -4.98
CA THR A 126 -21.77 -28.80 -4.34
C THR A 126 -21.52 -28.63 -2.83
N GLY A 127 -21.42 -27.38 -2.37
CA GLY A 127 -20.96 -27.00 -1.02
C GLY A 127 -19.45 -26.71 -0.95
N GLU A 128 -18.71 -26.89 -2.04
CA GLU A 128 -17.29 -26.53 -2.14
C GLU A 128 -17.10 -25.03 -2.38
N ASP A 129 -15.85 -24.57 -2.34
CA ASP A 129 -15.48 -23.21 -2.75
C ASP A 129 -16.02 -22.91 -4.16
N LEU A 130 -16.66 -21.75 -4.30
CA LEU A 130 -17.19 -21.27 -5.57
C LEU A 130 -16.74 -19.84 -5.80
N ILE A 131 -16.19 -19.57 -6.97
CA ILE A 131 -15.78 -18.23 -7.38
C ILE A 131 -16.74 -17.77 -8.45
N VAL A 132 -17.32 -16.60 -8.21
CA VAL A 132 -18.15 -15.89 -9.18
C VAL A 132 -17.31 -14.75 -9.70
N GLY A 133 -17.14 -14.67 -11.00
CA GLY A 133 -16.29 -13.65 -11.58
C GLY A 133 -16.78 -13.13 -12.93
N TYR A 134 -16.16 -12.04 -13.32
CA TYR A 134 -16.32 -11.45 -14.62
C TYR A 134 -15.02 -10.80 -15.09
N SER A 135 -15.00 -10.44 -16.37
CA SER A 135 -13.84 -9.80 -17.01
C SER A 135 -14.31 -8.88 -18.12
N GLY A 136 -13.50 -7.90 -18.46
CA GLY A 136 -13.74 -6.98 -19.56
C GLY A 136 -12.60 -6.01 -19.75
N THR A 137 -12.83 -4.97 -20.54
CA THR A 137 -11.94 -3.81 -20.67
C THR A 137 -12.67 -2.59 -20.14
N ALA A 138 -12.18 -2.02 -19.04
CA ALA A 138 -12.71 -0.79 -18.49
C ALA A 138 -12.09 0.42 -19.24
N PRO A 139 -12.87 1.44 -19.60
CA PRO A 139 -12.32 2.64 -20.22
C PRO A 139 -11.58 3.51 -19.19
N ALA A 140 -10.76 4.44 -19.69
CA ALA A 140 -10.05 5.42 -18.87
C ALA A 140 -10.98 6.12 -17.85
N GLY A 141 -10.52 6.21 -16.61
CA GLY A 141 -11.24 6.78 -15.47
C GLY A 141 -12.33 5.88 -14.88
N LYS A 142 -12.52 4.68 -15.41
CA LYS A 142 -13.52 3.71 -14.93
C LYS A 142 -12.85 2.44 -14.39
N GLY A 143 -13.68 1.56 -13.86
CA GLY A 143 -13.29 0.24 -13.39
C GLY A 143 -14.49 -0.46 -12.78
N ILE A 144 -14.36 -0.97 -11.56
CA ILE A 144 -15.40 -1.83 -10.96
C ILE A 144 -16.13 -1.14 -9.82
N VAL A 145 -17.44 -1.41 -9.70
CA VAL A 145 -18.31 -0.78 -8.69
C VAL A 145 -18.30 -1.60 -7.41
N CYS A 146 -18.19 -0.93 -6.27
CA CYS A 146 -18.18 -1.54 -4.94
C CYS A 146 -19.15 -0.78 -4.02
N ASP A 147 -19.79 -1.45 -3.08
CA ASP A 147 -21.00 -0.99 -2.37
C ASP A 147 -20.84 0.20 -1.40
N ASP A 148 -19.71 0.92 -1.42
CA ASP A 148 -19.38 2.04 -0.52
C ASP A 148 -19.43 1.71 0.98
N VAL A 149 -19.48 0.42 1.34
CA VAL A 149 -19.42 -0.02 2.73
C VAL A 149 -18.07 -0.73 2.95
N PRO A 150 -16.96 0.03 3.05
CA PRO A 150 -15.61 -0.55 3.23
C PRO A 150 -15.49 -1.44 4.46
N ASN A 151 -16.41 -1.30 5.43
CA ASN A 151 -16.38 -1.96 6.72
C ASN A 151 -17.13 -3.31 6.81
N ALA A 152 -17.79 -3.77 5.74
CA ALA A 152 -18.54 -5.04 5.70
C ALA A 152 -17.80 -6.18 4.97
N THR A 153 -16.48 -6.09 4.89
CA THR A 153 -15.70 -6.82 3.88
C THR A 153 -14.79 -7.88 4.45
N ASN A 154 -14.53 -8.91 3.65
CA ASN A 154 -13.59 -9.98 3.94
C ASN A 154 -12.60 -10.18 2.79
N ASP A 155 -11.64 -11.10 2.97
CA ASP A 155 -10.59 -11.40 1.99
C ASP A 155 -11.11 -11.90 0.63
N TYR A 156 -12.42 -12.09 0.50
CA TYR A 156 -13.06 -12.68 -0.66
C TYR A 156 -14.05 -11.76 -1.37
N SER A 157 -14.31 -10.56 -0.83
CA SER A 157 -15.45 -9.75 -1.26
C SER A 157 -15.17 -8.77 -2.40
N CYS A 158 -13.91 -8.49 -2.74
CA CYS A 158 -13.56 -7.64 -3.88
C CYS A 158 -12.19 -8.02 -4.47
N LEU A 159 -12.14 -9.16 -5.16
CA LEU A 159 -10.91 -9.68 -5.75
C LEU A 159 -10.76 -9.14 -7.18
N VAL A 160 -9.61 -8.54 -7.49
CA VAL A 160 -9.32 -7.98 -8.81
C VAL A 160 -7.96 -8.47 -9.28
N LYS A 161 -7.89 -8.80 -10.57
CA LYS A 161 -6.63 -9.09 -11.27
C LYS A 161 -6.52 -8.18 -12.49
N LEU A 162 -5.60 -7.23 -12.40
CA LEU A 162 -5.21 -6.37 -13.53
C LEU A 162 -3.97 -6.95 -14.23
N PRO A 163 -3.57 -6.43 -15.41
CA PRO A 163 -2.43 -6.94 -16.14
C PRO A 163 -1.15 -6.79 -15.33
N GLY A 164 -0.37 -7.87 -15.21
CA GLY A 164 0.86 -7.87 -14.42
C GLY A 164 0.66 -7.93 -12.90
N MET A 165 -0.59 -8.07 -12.42
CA MET A 165 -0.88 -8.24 -11.00
C MET A 165 -1.33 -9.67 -10.68
N ASP A 166 -1.04 -10.13 -9.48
CA ASP A 166 -1.77 -11.23 -8.86
C ASP A 166 -3.15 -10.77 -8.36
N TRP A 167 -4.01 -11.73 -8.03
CA TRP A 167 -5.32 -11.43 -7.44
C TRP A 167 -5.14 -10.65 -6.15
N THR A 168 -5.66 -9.42 -6.14
CA THR A 168 -5.58 -8.49 -5.00
C THR A 168 -6.98 -8.24 -4.47
N ASN A 169 -7.13 -8.21 -3.15
CA ASN A 169 -8.39 -7.83 -2.51
C ASN A 169 -8.43 -6.32 -2.26
N PHE A 170 -9.42 -5.63 -2.82
CA PHE A 170 -9.62 -4.19 -2.66
C PHE A 170 -10.74 -3.83 -1.67
N ALA A 171 -11.27 -4.83 -0.96
CA ALA A 171 -12.49 -4.63 -0.20
C ALA A 171 -12.33 -3.74 1.04
N SER A 172 -11.13 -3.66 1.62
CA SER A 172 -10.84 -2.75 2.75
C SER A 172 -11.04 -1.27 2.39
N ASP A 173 -10.77 -0.93 1.13
CA ASP A 173 -10.69 0.46 0.68
C ASP A 173 -12.01 0.89 0.00
N TYR A 174 -12.71 -0.06 -0.63
CA TYR A 174 -13.84 0.24 -1.51
C TYR A 174 -15.15 -0.46 -1.17
N GLY A 175 -15.15 -1.38 -0.20
CA GLY A 175 -16.33 -2.19 0.09
C GLY A 175 -16.42 -3.45 -0.75
N ALA A 176 -17.55 -4.15 -0.62
CA ALA A 176 -17.80 -5.38 -1.35
C ALA A 176 -18.08 -5.07 -2.82
N HIS A 177 -17.55 -5.91 -3.70
CA HIS A 177 -17.79 -5.77 -5.12
C HIS A 177 -19.28 -6.01 -5.45
N ALA A 178 -19.84 -5.18 -6.33
CA ALA A 178 -21.22 -5.26 -6.80
C ALA A 178 -21.44 -6.43 -7.78
N LEU A 179 -21.27 -7.65 -7.27
CA LEU A 179 -21.34 -8.91 -8.00
C LEU A 179 -22.08 -9.95 -7.16
N GLN A 180 -23.00 -10.66 -7.80
CA GLN A 180 -23.83 -11.66 -7.14
C GLN A 180 -24.09 -12.87 -8.05
N ALA A 181 -24.18 -14.05 -7.44
CA ALA A 181 -24.84 -15.21 -8.03
C ALA A 181 -26.32 -15.20 -7.64
N VAL A 182 -27.20 -15.49 -8.60
CA VAL A 182 -28.62 -15.70 -8.36
C VAL A 182 -28.85 -17.20 -8.20
N ILE A 183 -29.20 -17.60 -6.98
CA ILE A 183 -29.33 -18.99 -6.56
C ILE A 183 -30.81 -19.31 -6.36
N ASP A 184 -31.28 -20.31 -7.09
CA ASP A 184 -32.57 -20.91 -6.85
C ASP A 184 -32.44 -22.02 -5.81
N LEU A 185 -33.26 -21.93 -4.77
CA LEU A 185 -33.34 -22.90 -3.68
C LEU A 185 -34.50 -23.87 -3.91
N ASN A 186 -34.27 -25.14 -3.59
CA ASN A 186 -35.31 -26.17 -3.62
C ASN A 186 -35.86 -26.36 -2.20
N GLY A 187 -37.04 -25.79 -1.92
CA GLY A 187 -37.75 -25.94 -0.63
C GLY A 187 -37.44 -24.86 0.43
N GLU A 188 -37.98 -25.02 1.63
CA GLU A 188 -37.78 -24.15 2.81
C GLU A 188 -36.40 -24.37 3.46
N THR A 189 -35.32 -24.09 2.74
CA THR A 189 -33.99 -24.03 3.39
C THR A 189 -33.88 -22.70 4.12
N ALA A 190 -34.28 -22.66 5.39
CA ALA A 190 -33.89 -21.58 6.29
C ALA A 190 -32.35 -21.58 6.38
N ASN A 191 -31.72 -20.53 5.89
CA ASN A 191 -30.30 -20.33 6.09
C ASN A 191 -30.15 -19.62 7.44
N ASP A 192 -29.52 -20.28 8.41
CA ASP A 192 -29.07 -19.67 9.66
C ASP A 192 -27.53 -19.72 9.62
N ASP A 193 -26.91 -18.65 9.12
CA ASP A 193 -25.46 -18.50 8.94
C ASP A 193 -25.04 -17.10 9.41
N VAL A 194 -24.21 -17.07 10.45
CA VAL A 194 -23.54 -15.86 10.96
C VAL A 194 -22.05 -16.15 10.87
N ALA A 195 -21.26 -15.19 10.42
CA ALA A 195 -19.86 -15.43 10.13
C ALA A 195 -18.94 -14.42 10.82
N MET A 196 -17.75 -14.87 11.21
CA MET A 196 -16.60 -14.00 11.42
C MET A 196 -16.03 -13.65 10.04
N ALA A 197 -16.52 -12.55 9.46
CA ALA A 197 -16.22 -12.19 8.09
C ALA A 197 -14.77 -11.76 7.92
N SER A 198 -14.23 -10.89 8.78
CA SER A 198 -12.84 -10.43 8.63
C SER A 198 -12.16 -10.08 9.95
N CYS A 199 -10.83 -10.04 9.87
CA CYS A 199 -9.91 -9.68 10.93
C CYS A 199 -8.73 -8.89 10.31
N THR A 200 -8.67 -7.58 10.53
CA THR A 200 -7.65 -6.69 9.96
C THR A 200 -6.89 -5.93 11.03
N PHE A 201 -5.72 -5.40 10.66
CA PHE A 201 -4.78 -4.70 11.53
C PHE A 201 -4.41 -3.34 10.94
N ASN A 202 -4.11 -2.37 11.79
CA ASN A 202 -3.75 -1.01 11.35
C ASN A 202 -2.26 -0.86 10.95
N THR A 203 -1.42 -1.84 11.26
CA THR A 203 0.00 -1.88 10.89
C THR A 203 0.48 -3.32 10.72
N ASP A 204 1.59 -3.49 10.01
CA ASP A 204 2.17 -4.79 9.69
C ASP A 204 2.89 -5.41 10.91
N PHE A 205 3.39 -4.58 11.84
CA PHE A 205 4.19 -5.02 12.99
C PHE A 205 3.82 -4.29 14.28
N TYR A 206 3.79 -5.02 15.39
CA TYR A 206 3.51 -4.46 16.71
C TYR A 206 4.67 -4.65 17.68
N LYS A 207 5.06 -3.60 18.40
CA LYS A 207 6.07 -3.72 19.46
C LYS A 207 5.53 -4.59 20.60
N ILE A 208 6.34 -5.52 21.10
CA ILE A 208 5.97 -6.33 22.27
C ILE A 208 5.77 -5.42 23.48
N GLY A 209 4.66 -5.62 24.19
CA GLY A 209 4.23 -4.78 25.31
C GLY A 209 3.32 -3.60 24.92
N SER A 210 3.01 -3.43 23.63
CA SER A 210 1.97 -2.50 23.17
C SER A 210 0.59 -3.18 23.06
N GLU A 211 -0.37 -2.48 22.45
CA GLU A 211 -1.67 -3.03 22.08
C GLU A 211 -1.78 -3.06 20.55
N ALA A 212 -2.05 -4.24 19.99
CA ALA A 212 -2.43 -4.35 18.60
C ALA A 212 -3.87 -3.90 18.40
N GLN A 213 -4.12 -3.07 17.37
CA GLN A 213 -5.46 -2.60 17.04
C GLN A 213 -6.06 -3.50 15.96
N MET A 214 -6.85 -4.46 16.42
CA MET A 214 -7.54 -5.44 15.58
C MET A 214 -8.95 -4.96 15.25
N SER A 215 -9.36 -5.07 14.00
CA SER A 215 -10.72 -4.77 13.55
C SER A 215 -11.39 -6.07 13.09
N LEU A 216 -12.54 -6.39 13.69
CA LEU A 216 -13.34 -7.56 13.38
C LEU A 216 -14.65 -7.15 12.71
N THR A 217 -15.08 -7.91 11.69
CA THR A 217 -16.40 -7.76 11.07
C THR A 217 -17.18 -9.07 11.20
N ILE A 218 -18.41 -8.97 11.70
CA ILE A 218 -19.34 -10.09 11.87
C ILE A 218 -20.53 -9.86 10.95
N SER A 219 -20.86 -10.83 10.10
CA SER A 219 -21.90 -10.69 9.09
C SER A 219 -23.04 -11.68 9.33
N ASN A 220 -24.28 -11.21 9.12
CA ASN A 220 -25.46 -12.07 9.16
C ASN A 220 -25.87 -12.47 7.72
N TYR A 221 -25.65 -13.73 7.37
CA TYR A 221 -26.07 -14.34 6.10
C TYR A 221 -27.36 -15.17 6.23
N SER A 222 -28.01 -15.09 7.40
CA SER A 222 -29.25 -15.81 7.68
C SER A 222 -30.45 -15.19 6.97
N THR A 223 -31.57 -15.91 6.92
CA THR A 223 -32.85 -15.40 6.39
C THR A 223 -33.63 -14.53 7.38
N GLN A 224 -33.13 -14.37 8.60
CA GLN A 224 -33.71 -13.56 9.67
C GLN A 224 -32.63 -12.76 10.43
N ALA A 225 -33.05 -11.71 11.13
CA ALA A 225 -32.15 -10.96 11.99
C ALA A 225 -31.63 -11.86 13.14
N VAL A 226 -30.36 -11.70 13.50
CA VAL A 226 -29.70 -12.51 14.54
C VAL A 226 -29.27 -11.62 15.70
N ASN A 227 -29.32 -12.13 16.92
CA ASN A 227 -28.69 -11.46 18.04
C ASN A 227 -27.17 -11.44 17.86
N MET A 228 -26.51 -10.40 18.38
CA MET A 228 -25.06 -10.30 18.35
C MET A 228 -24.44 -11.54 19.04
N PRO A 229 -23.63 -12.35 18.34
CA PRO A 229 -23.02 -13.53 18.95
C PRO A 229 -21.93 -13.12 19.94
N LYS A 230 -21.53 -14.05 20.81
CA LYS A 230 -20.33 -13.86 21.63
C LYS A 230 -19.11 -13.90 20.72
N VAL A 231 -18.15 -13.02 20.97
CA VAL A 231 -16.93 -12.90 20.15
C VAL A 231 -15.74 -13.18 21.03
N LYS A 232 -14.81 -14.00 20.55
CA LYS A 232 -13.60 -14.39 21.28
C LYS A 232 -12.39 -14.33 20.39
N TYR A 233 -11.23 -14.11 21.00
CA TYR A 233 -9.94 -14.34 20.37
C TYR A 233 -9.04 -15.18 21.27
N SER A 234 -8.07 -15.84 20.66
CA SER A 234 -7.01 -16.57 21.34
C SER A 234 -5.68 -16.14 20.76
N LEU A 235 -4.83 -15.54 21.59
CA LEU A 235 -3.45 -15.21 21.24
C LEU A 235 -2.53 -16.22 21.93
N ASN A 236 -1.73 -16.96 21.15
CA ASN A 236 -0.82 -18.01 21.65
C ASN A 236 -1.51 -19.02 22.60
N GLY A 237 -2.79 -19.34 22.33
CA GLY A 237 -3.59 -20.29 23.11
C GLY A 237 -4.35 -19.69 24.31
N LYS A 238 -4.13 -18.41 24.64
CA LYS A 238 -4.86 -17.73 25.71
C LYS A 238 -6.13 -17.06 25.16
N THR A 239 -7.27 -17.56 25.58
CA THR A 239 -8.59 -17.07 25.16
C THR A 239 -9.05 -15.85 25.94
N THR A 240 -9.56 -14.84 25.23
CA THR A 240 -10.17 -13.63 25.76
C THR A 240 -11.53 -13.42 25.10
N GLU A 241 -12.55 -13.08 25.90
CA GLU A 241 -13.86 -12.65 25.39
C GLU A 241 -13.83 -11.17 25.03
N VAL A 242 -14.34 -10.84 23.84
CA VAL A 242 -14.45 -9.46 23.36
C VAL A 242 -15.78 -8.89 23.87
N PRO A 243 -15.77 -7.76 24.60
CA PRO A 243 -17.01 -7.11 25.01
C PRO A 243 -17.85 -6.73 23.79
N THR A 244 -19.08 -7.22 23.72
CA THR A 244 -20.08 -6.79 22.75
C THR A 244 -21.17 -6.00 23.49
N ASN A 245 -21.63 -4.89 22.91
CA ASN A 245 -22.69 -4.06 23.53
C ASN A 245 -24.10 -4.66 23.36
N GLY A 246 -24.22 -5.97 23.10
CA GLY A 246 -25.46 -6.62 22.70
C GLY A 246 -25.99 -6.11 21.34
N GLY A 247 -27.30 -6.27 21.11
CA GLY A 247 -27.99 -5.84 19.89
C GLY A 247 -28.29 -6.98 18.90
N SER A 248 -28.76 -6.61 17.71
CA SER A 248 -29.05 -7.54 16.62
C SER A 248 -28.43 -7.07 15.30
N ILE A 249 -28.09 -8.02 14.44
CA ILE A 249 -27.58 -7.80 13.10
C ILE A 249 -28.71 -8.17 12.12
N ALA A 250 -29.20 -7.19 11.37
CA ALA A 250 -30.20 -7.41 10.33
C ALA A 250 -29.68 -8.33 9.22
N VAL A 251 -30.60 -8.96 8.48
CA VAL A 251 -30.29 -9.82 7.34
C VAL A 251 -29.41 -9.08 6.33
N GLY A 252 -28.29 -9.69 5.93
CA GLY A 252 -27.35 -9.12 4.96
C GLY A 252 -26.45 -8.01 5.51
N ASN A 253 -26.65 -7.57 6.75
CA ASN A 253 -25.83 -6.53 7.37
C ASN A 253 -24.63 -7.12 8.14
N SER A 254 -23.70 -6.24 8.51
CA SER A 254 -22.53 -6.58 9.31
C SER A 254 -22.34 -5.62 10.48
N GLN A 255 -21.72 -6.11 11.54
CA GLN A 255 -21.28 -5.32 12.70
C GLN A 255 -19.75 -5.30 12.77
N LYS A 256 -19.16 -4.11 12.92
CA LYS A 256 -17.72 -3.93 13.12
C LYS A 256 -17.39 -3.76 14.60
N LEU A 257 -16.30 -4.37 15.04
CA LEU A 257 -15.73 -4.23 16.38
C LEU A 257 -14.25 -3.86 16.29
N THR A 258 -13.81 -2.90 17.10
CA THR A 258 -12.38 -2.60 17.29
C THR A 258 -11.92 -3.17 18.61
N VAL A 259 -10.92 -4.04 18.57
CA VAL A 259 -10.40 -4.79 19.71
C VAL A 259 -8.93 -4.43 19.91
N LYS A 260 -8.57 -4.09 21.15
CA LYS A 260 -7.18 -3.95 21.57
C LYS A 260 -6.66 -5.28 22.07
N VAL A 261 -5.63 -5.81 21.41
CA VAL A 261 -5.02 -7.10 21.73
C VAL A 261 -3.67 -6.83 22.40
N PRO A 262 -3.50 -7.11 23.71
CA PRO A 262 -2.22 -6.90 24.39
C PRO A 262 -1.12 -7.79 23.80
N THR A 263 0.04 -7.22 23.50
CA THR A 263 1.18 -7.96 22.90
C THR A 263 2.26 -8.32 23.91
N ALA A 264 2.04 -8.10 25.21
CA ALA A 264 3.02 -8.35 26.27
C ALA A 264 3.46 -9.82 26.37
N GLU A 265 2.58 -10.76 26.01
CA GLU A 265 2.86 -12.21 26.01
C GLU A 265 3.25 -12.74 24.61
N CYS A 266 3.47 -11.85 23.64
CA CYS A 266 3.95 -12.24 22.31
C CYS A 266 5.44 -12.61 22.34
N ALA A 267 5.82 -13.55 21.47
CA ALA A 267 7.20 -13.76 21.07
C ALA A 267 7.55 -12.84 19.88
N GLU A 268 8.84 -12.62 19.66
CA GLU A 268 9.32 -11.94 18.46
C GLU A 268 9.04 -12.80 17.22
N GLY A 269 8.51 -12.18 16.16
CA GLY A 269 8.06 -12.88 14.96
C GLY A 269 6.55 -13.10 14.92
N ASP A 270 6.11 -14.24 14.38
CA ASP A 270 4.68 -14.52 14.17
C ASP A 270 4.09 -15.12 15.44
N ASN A 271 2.97 -14.57 15.92
CA ASN A 271 2.19 -15.12 17.02
C ASN A 271 0.87 -15.65 16.49
N ALA A 272 0.49 -16.86 16.90
CA ALA A 272 -0.74 -17.47 16.44
C ALA A 272 -1.93 -16.75 17.07
N LEU A 273 -2.77 -16.14 16.22
CA LEU A 273 -3.99 -15.49 16.62
C LEU A 273 -5.17 -16.22 15.98
N LYS A 274 -6.16 -16.55 16.79
CA LYS A 274 -7.44 -17.10 16.33
C LYS A 274 -8.55 -16.19 16.80
N VAL A 275 -9.51 -15.87 15.95
CA VAL A 275 -10.72 -15.12 16.32
C VAL A 275 -11.94 -15.92 15.91
N TRP A 276 -12.97 -15.92 16.73
CA TRP A 276 -14.21 -16.64 16.40
C TRP A 276 -15.44 -16.04 17.06
N ILE A 277 -16.60 -16.41 16.52
CA ILE A 277 -17.89 -16.20 17.15
C ILE A 277 -18.41 -17.50 17.78
N GLU A 278 -19.20 -17.38 18.84
CA GLU A 278 -20.02 -18.46 19.37
C GLU A 278 -21.48 -18.15 19.10
N SER A 279 -22.05 -18.86 18.13
CA SER A 279 -23.45 -18.78 17.70
C SER A 279 -24.12 -20.16 17.67
N ASP A 280 -25.44 -20.15 17.74
CA ASP A 280 -26.29 -21.35 17.64
C ASP A 280 -26.69 -21.68 16.19
N ASN A 281 -26.02 -21.06 15.21
CA ASN A 281 -26.25 -21.29 13.79
C ASN A 281 -25.84 -22.71 13.36
N ALA A 282 -26.54 -23.25 12.35
CA ALA A 282 -26.32 -24.61 11.86
C ALA A 282 -24.99 -24.76 11.08
N TYR A 283 -24.46 -23.66 10.55
CA TYR A 283 -23.27 -23.65 9.69
C TYR A 283 -22.13 -22.87 10.32
N LYS A 284 -21.12 -23.57 10.83
CA LYS A 284 -20.02 -22.96 11.62
C LYS A 284 -18.68 -22.84 10.90
N GLY A 285 -18.64 -23.15 9.60
CA GLY A 285 -17.39 -23.24 8.84
C GLY A 285 -16.66 -21.92 8.65
N ASN A 286 -17.35 -20.80 8.85
CA ASN A 286 -16.92 -19.41 8.69
C ASN A 286 -16.98 -18.63 10.02
N ASP A 287 -17.24 -19.31 11.15
CA ASP A 287 -17.29 -18.69 12.47
C ASP A 287 -15.90 -18.30 12.98
N THR A 288 -14.83 -18.81 12.36
CA THR A 288 -13.45 -18.74 12.86
C THR A 288 -12.49 -18.25 11.77
N LEU A 289 -11.64 -17.29 12.13
CA LEU A 289 -10.47 -16.90 11.34
C LEU A 289 -9.18 -17.15 12.13
N SER A 290 -8.12 -17.52 11.41
CA SER A 290 -6.77 -17.63 11.95
C SER A 290 -5.86 -16.61 11.28
N HIS A 291 -5.01 -15.97 12.06
CA HIS A 291 -4.09 -14.94 11.63
C HIS A 291 -2.74 -15.10 12.34
N LYS A 292 -1.73 -14.40 11.82
CA LYS A 292 -0.43 -14.27 12.47
C LYS A 292 -0.24 -12.82 12.89
N LEU A 293 -0.05 -12.58 14.18
CA LEU A 293 0.28 -11.26 14.69
C LEU A 293 1.80 -11.12 14.73
N ALA A 294 2.36 -10.31 13.84
CA ALA A 294 3.80 -10.07 13.78
C ALA A 294 4.22 -9.08 14.86
N CYS A 295 5.09 -9.51 15.77
CA CYS A 295 5.58 -8.70 16.88
C CYS A 295 7.11 -8.55 16.90
N TYR A 296 7.59 -7.45 17.45
CA TYR A 296 9.03 -7.14 17.53
C TYR A 296 9.43 -6.55 18.87
N THR A 297 10.69 -6.78 19.29
CA THR A 297 11.23 -6.18 20.52
C THR A 297 11.98 -4.89 20.22
N THR A 298 12.87 -4.95 19.22
CA THR A 298 13.78 -3.87 18.84
C THR A 298 13.59 -3.47 17.38
N SER A 299 13.83 -2.20 17.11
CA SER A 299 13.86 -1.62 15.77
C SER A 299 14.91 -0.52 15.73
N PHE A 300 15.43 -0.24 14.56
CA PHE A 300 16.38 0.84 14.33
C PHE A 300 15.66 2.18 14.07
N PRO A 301 16.36 3.32 14.25
CA PRO A 301 15.87 4.61 13.77
C PRO A 301 15.53 4.53 12.28
N ARG A 302 14.40 5.15 11.91
CA ARG A 302 13.81 5.08 10.57
C ARG A 302 13.98 6.42 9.85
N LYS A 303 14.32 6.37 8.55
CA LYS A 303 14.12 7.51 7.63
C LYS A 303 13.38 7.12 6.37
N VAL A 304 12.27 7.77 6.08
CA VAL A 304 11.46 7.52 4.87
C VAL A 304 12.24 7.97 3.62
N LEU A 305 12.39 7.09 2.64
CA LEU A 305 12.86 7.50 1.31
C LEU A 305 11.70 8.16 0.56
N VAL A 306 11.93 9.39 0.11
CA VAL A 306 11.04 10.17 -0.76
C VAL A 306 11.70 10.26 -2.14
N GLU A 307 11.21 9.43 -3.06
CA GLU A 307 11.61 9.49 -4.47
C GLU A 307 10.65 10.43 -5.20
N HIS A 308 11.16 11.57 -5.65
CA HIS A 308 10.39 12.63 -6.31
C HIS A 308 10.69 12.62 -7.81
N PHE A 309 9.67 12.48 -8.64
CA PHE A 309 9.78 12.45 -10.09
C PHE A 309 9.28 13.76 -10.69
N SER A 310 10.15 14.45 -11.42
CA SER A 310 9.93 15.80 -11.96
C SER A 310 10.62 15.97 -13.31
N THR A 311 10.37 17.06 -14.03
CA THR A 311 11.23 17.57 -15.12
C THR A 311 11.06 19.09 -15.28
N LEU A 312 12.03 19.76 -15.93
CA LEU A 312 11.98 21.19 -16.21
C LEU A 312 10.77 21.59 -17.07
N ALA A 313 10.33 20.71 -17.98
CA ALA A 313 9.20 20.99 -18.88
C ALA A 313 7.82 20.83 -18.22
N CYS A 314 7.76 20.24 -17.02
CA CYS A 314 6.52 19.91 -16.33
C CYS A 314 5.97 21.12 -15.56
N GLY A 315 4.97 21.81 -16.11
CA GLY A 315 4.35 23.00 -15.52
C GLY A 315 3.73 22.79 -14.12
N ASN A 316 3.35 21.56 -13.77
CA ASN A 316 2.76 21.22 -12.48
C ASN A 316 3.79 20.75 -11.44
N CYS A 317 5.04 20.49 -11.86
CA CYS A 317 6.07 19.97 -10.97
C CYS A 317 6.47 20.93 -9.83
N PRO A 318 6.42 22.27 -10.01
CA PRO A 318 6.57 23.20 -8.88
C PRO A 318 5.55 22.97 -7.74
N TYR A 319 4.31 22.57 -8.06
CA TYR A 319 3.32 22.25 -7.03
C TYR A 319 3.72 21.02 -6.22
N GLY A 320 4.25 19.99 -6.90
CA GLY A 320 4.79 18.80 -6.25
C GLY A 320 5.97 19.10 -5.32
N HIS A 321 6.90 19.92 -5.80
CA HIS A 321 8.02 20.39 -4.98
C HIS A 321 7.54 21.17 -3.75
N ALA A 322 6.62 22.13 -3.92
CA ALA A 322 6.08 22.92 -2.81
C ALA A 322 5.34 22.06 -1.77
N LEU A 323 4.59 21.05 -2.22
CA LEU A 323 3.92 20.09 -1.35
C LEU A 323 4.92 19.29 -0.51
N LEU A 324 5.94 18.70 -1.15
CA LEU A 324 6.95 17.89 -0.45
C LEU A 324 7.80 18.75 0.51
N THR A 325 8.20 19.96 0.10
CA THR A 325 8.90 20.91 0.98
C THR A 325 8.05 21.23 2.22
N LYS A 326 6.75 21.47 2.05
CA LYS A 326 5.83 21.73 3.17
C LYS A 326 5.62 20.49 4.05
N LEU A 327 5.49 19.31 3.45
CA LEU A 327 5.30 18.03 4.17
C LEU A 327 6.50 17.71 5.07
N LEU A 328 7.71 17.95 4.55
CA LEU A 328 8.98 17.56 5.16
C LEU A 328 9.61 18.68 6.00
N ASN A 329 9.02 19.88 6.02
CA ASN A 329 9.47 20.99 6.86
C ASN A 329 9.53 20.55 8.33
N ASP A 330 10.61 20.90 9.02
CA ASP A 330 10.88 20.54 10.42
C ASP A 330 10.99 19.03 10.71
N ARG A 331 11.19 18.20 9.67
CA ARG A 331 11.47 16.77 9.84
C ARG A 331 12.94 16.44 9.57
N ASP A 332 13.42 15.38 10.20
CA ASP A 332 14.75 14.80 9.98
C ASP A 332 14.69 13.30 9.64
N ASP A 333 13.48 12.72 9.69
CA ASP A 333 13.18 11.31 9.45
C ASP A 333 12.95 10.99 7.96
N TYR A 334 13.66 11.68 7.06
CA TYR A 334 13.53 11.50 5.62
C TYR A 334 14.86 11.50 4.87
N VAL A 335 14.82 10.93 3.67
CA VAL A 335 15.83 11.03 2.62
C VAL A 335 15.10 11.41 1.34
N TRP A 336 15.45 12.54 0.73
CA TRP A 336 14.81 12.99 -0.52
C TRP A 336 15.79 12.85 -1.69
N VAL A 337 15.34 12.17 -2.74
CA VAL A 337 16.00 12.06 -4.06
C VAL A 337 15.03 12.56 -5.14
N THR A 338 15.48 13.49 -5.98
CA THR A 338 14.72 13.99 -7.14
C THR A 338 15.27 13.37 -8.42
N HIS A 339 14.44 12.59 -9.11
CA HIS A 339 14.70 12.01 -10.42
C HIS A 339 14.04 12.87 -11.50
N HIS A 340 14.87 13.42 -12.41
CA HIS A 340 14.38 14.22 -13.54
C HIS A 340 13.90 13.32 -14.70
N ILE A 341 12.76 12.65 -14.51
CA ILE A 341 12.12 11.73 -15.46
C ILE A 341 10.59 11.77 -15.31
N GLY A 342 9.88 11.03 -16.17
CA GLY A 342 8.42 10.89 -16.12
C GLY A 342 7.68 11.89 -16.98
N TYR A 343 8.31 12.99 -17.41
CA TYR A 343 7.71 13.93 -18.37
C TYR A 343 8.76 14.52 -19.32
N GLY A 344 9.07 13.80 -20.39
CA GLY A 344 10.14 14.20 -21.32
C GLY A 344 11.54 14.03 -20.72
N ARG A 345 12.52 14.73 -21.30
CA ARG A 345 13.91 14.77 -20.84
C ARG A 345 14.37 16.22 -20.75
N ASP A 346 15.29 16.48 -19.83
CA ASP A 346 15.90 17.77 -19.59
C ASP A 346 17.41 17.62 -19.26
N THR A 347 18.06 18.74 -18.94
CA THR A 347 19.50 18.78 -18.63
C THR A 347 19.88 18.05 -17.33
N LEU A 348 18.91 17.73 -16.48
CA LEU A 348 19.11 17.02 -15.21
C LEU A 348 18.73 15.53 -15.30
N THR A 349 18.22 15.09 -16.45
CA THR A 349 17.84 13.70 -16.68
C THR A 349 19.06 12.79 -16.70
N VAL A 350 19.11 11.83 -15.77
CA VAL A 350 20.10 10.74 -15.75
C VAL A 350 19.41 9.44 -16.14
N ASN A 351 19.92 8.75 -17.17
CA ASN A 351 19.26 7.57 -17.76
C ASN A 351 18.96 6.46 -16.75
N ASP A 352 19.83 6.24 -15.78
CA ASP A 352 19.65 5.21 -14.75
C ASP A 352 18.35 5.41 -13.95
N SER A 353 17.85 6.65 -13.82
CA SER A 353 16.57 6.92 -13.14
C SER A 353 15.39 6.20 -13.81
N TYR A 354 15.46 5.92 -15.11
CA TYR A 354 14.38 5.18 -15.78
C TYR A 354 14.25 3.74 -15.28
N GLU A 355 15.28 3.13 -14.71
CA GLU A 355 15.18 1.78 -14.16
C GLU A 355 14.22 1.76 -12.96
N VAL A 356 14.37 2.69 -12.01
CA VAL A 356 13.42 2.83 -10.89
C VAL A 356 12.05 3.31 -11.39
N GLY A 357 12.02 4.29 -12.31
CA GLY A 357 10.76 4.77 -12.88
C GLY A 357 9.94 3.64 -13.51
N ASN A 358 10.57 2.80 -14.33
CA ASN A 358 9.92 1.66 -14.97
C ASN A 358 9.49 0.60 -13.96
N PHE A 359 10.34 0.29 -12.96
CA PHE A 359 10.01 -0.68 -11.91
C PHE A 359 8.77 -0.24 -11.11
N LEU A 360 8.62 1.05 -10.83
CA LEU A 360 7.47 1.60 -10.11
C LEU A 360 6.27 1.89 -11.01
N GLY A 361 6.36 1.67 -12.33
CA GLY A 361 5.27 1.96 -13.26
C GLY A 361 5.02 3.45 -13.52
N LEU A 362 6.07 4.28 -13.46
CA LEU A 362 6.01 5.73 -13.70
C LEU A 362 5.62 6.06 -15.14
N GLN A 363 4.60 6.88 -15.32
CA GLN A 363 4.12 7.31 -16.65
C GLN A 363 4.03 8.82 -16.83
N ASP A 364 4.03 9.58 -15.74
CA ASP A 364 3.91 11.04 -15.74
C ASP A 364 4.62 11.67 -14.53
N ALA A 365 4.75 13.00 -14.55
CA ALA A 365 5.25 13.81 -13.46
C ALA A 365 4.30 15.02 -13.22
N PRO A 366 4.22 15.57 -12.00
CA PRO A 366 4.98 15.17 -10.83
C PRO A 366 4.39 13.97 -10.09
N ARG A 367 5.27 13.06 -9.67
CA ARG A 367 4.93 11.93 -8.80
C ARG A 367 5.89 11.86 -7.62
N ALA A 368 5.46 11.22 -6.53
CA ALA A 368 6.34 10.79 -5.46
C ALA A 368 6.15 9.31 -5.17
N SER A 369 7.16 8.67 -4.58
CA SER A 369 7.02 7.42 -3.86
C SER A 369 7.54 7.59 -2.44
N PHE A 370 6.78 7.12 -1.44
CA PHE A 370 7.23 7.03 -0.06
C PHE A 370 7.57 5.58 0.24
N ASP A 371 8.86 5.31 0.42
CA ASP A 371 9.43 3.98 0.63
C ASP A 371 8.97 2.94 -0.38
N ARG A 372 8.55 3.30 -1.60
CA ARG A 372 8.01 2.33 -2.58
C ARG A 372 6.86 1.47 -2.03
N ARG A 373 6.12 1.99 -1.06
CA ARG A 373 4.97 1.29 -0.45
C ARG A 373 3.70 1.56 -1.24
N PHE A 374 2.87 0.53 -1.34
CA PHE A 374 1.47 0.71 -1.67
C PHE A 374 0.77 1.38 -0.50
N LEU A 375 0.26 2.57 -0.74
CA LEU A 375 -0.37 3.42 0.26
C LEU A 375 -1.79 3.73 -0.17
N GLU A 376 -2.61 4.16 0.79
CA GLU A 376 -4.00 4.54 0.51
C GLU A 376 -4.08 5.64 -0.56
N VAL A 377 -3.08 6.53 -0.62
CA VAL A 377 -2.97 7.61 -1.62
C VAL A 377 -2.30 7.21 -2.93
N SER A 378 -1.92 5.94 -3.11
CA SER A 378 -1.33 5.46 -4.36
C SER A 378 -2.27 5.71 -5.54
N ASP A 379 -1.72 6.26 -6.62
CA ASP A 379 -2.41 6.60 -7.87
C ASP A 379 -1.44 6.43 -9.06
N PRO A 380 -1.64 5.43 -9.93
CA PRO A 380 -2.75 4.46 -9.90
C PRO A 380 -2.62 3.45 -8.74
N LYS A 381 -3.71 2.74 -8.40
CA LYS A 381 -3.75 1.80 -7.26
C LYS A 381 -2.83 0.57 -7.41
N PHE A 382 -2.27 0.36 -8.60
CA PHE A 382 -1.35 -0.74 -8.91
C PHE A 382 0.12 -0.30 -8.98
N ALA A 383 0.42 0.95 -8.61
CA ALA A 383 1.78 1.46 -8.50
C ALA A 383 1.99 2.11 -7.12
N PRO A 384 3.17 1.95 -6.50
CA PRO A 384 3.53 2.65 -5.26
C PRO A 384 3.94 4.12 -5.55
N LEU A 385 3.13 4.80 -6.37
CA LEU A 385 3.32 6.17 -6.82
C LEU A 385 2.16 7.05 -6.35
N ILE A 386 2.44 8.31 -6.06
CA ILE A 386 1.51 9.29 -5.51
C ILE A 386 1.50 10.48 -6.47
N GLY A 387 0.32 10.92 -6.91
CA GLY A 387 0.18 12.20 -7.59
C GLY A 387 0.39 13.34 -6.60
N ILE A 388 1.32 14.26 -6.87
CA ILE A 388 1.66 15.34 -5.92
C ILE A 388 1.43 16.76 -6.48
N GLY A 389 0.94 16.89 -7.71
CA GLY A 389 0.72 18.17 -8.39
C GLY A 389 -0.52 18.94 -7.92
N TYR A 390 -0.70 19.12 -6.61
CA TYR A 390 -1.84 19.84 -6.04
C TYR A 390 -1.62 21.36 -6.08
N SER A 391 -2.53 22.10 -6.71
CA SER A 391 -2.46 23.57 -6.78
C SER A 391 -2.43 24.25 -5.40
N SER A 392 -3.02 23.60 -4.38
CA SER A 392 -2.91 23.97 -2.97
C SER A 392 -2.01 22.98 -2.23
N PRO A 393 -0.74 23.35 -1.92
CA PRO A 393 0.17 22.48 -1.15
C PRO A 393 -0.38 22.08 0.21
N THR A 394 -1.17 22.94 0.88
CA THR A 394 -1.76 22.63 2.18
C THR A 394 -2.80 21.51 2.10
N GLU A 395 -3.68 21.55 1.09
CA GLU A 395 -4.67 20.49 0.87
C GLU A 395 -3.98 19.19 0.45
N GLY A 396 -2.99 19.28 -0.45
CA GLY A 396 -2.18 18.14 -0.84
C GLY A 396 -1.48 17.46 0.35
N VAL A 397 -0.88 18.25 1.26
CA VAL A 397 -0.28 17.74 2.50
C VAL A 397 -1.33 17.03 3.36
N ALA A 398 -2.53 17.58 3.53
CA ALA A 398 -3.58 16.93 4.32
C ALA A 398 -3.95 15.53 3.79
N ILE A 399 -3.89 15.34 2.47
CA ILE A 399 -4.15 14.06 1.81
C ILE A 399 -2.98 13.09 1.98
N VAL A 400 -1.74 13.51 1.71
CA VAL A 400 -0.60 12.57 1.68
C VAL A 400 0.05 12.31 3.04
N LYS A 401 -0.10 13.23 4.00
CA LYS A 401 0.56 13.17 5.31
C LYS A 401 0.26 11.89 6.10
N PRO A 402 -0.99 11.38 6.18
CA PRO A 402 -1.26 10.11 6.86
C PRO A 402 -0.45 8.94 6.28
N SER A 403 -0.30 8.90 4.95
CA SER A 403 0.48 7.87 4.26
C SER A 403 1.99 8.01 4.50
N TYR A 404 2.51 9.24 4.55
CA TYR A 404 3.89 9.49 4.97
C TYR A 404 4.13 9.05 6.42
N LEU A 405 3.24 9.41 7.35
CA LEU A 405 3.37 9.04 8.76
C LEU A 405 3.35 7.52 8.95
N ARG A 406 2.52 6.80 8.21
CA ARG A 406 2.54 5.32 8.19
C ARG A 406 3.93 4.78 7.82
N CYS A 407 4.60 5.39 6.85
CA CYS A 407 5.96 5.00 6.47
C CYS A 407 6.99 5.31 7.57
N ALA A 408 6.88 6.50 8.17
CA ALA A 408 7.78 6.95 9.24
C ALA A 408 7.63 6.13 10.55
N GLU A 409 6.42 5.68 10.85
CA GLU A 409 6.09 4.88 12.04
C GLU A 409 6.35 3.38 11.83
N THR A 410 6.64 2.95 10.59
CA THR A 410 6.97 1.55 10.32
C THR A 410 8.33 1.19 10.93
N ALA A 411 8.35 0.09 11.69
CA ALA A 411 9.58 -0.40 12.32
C ALA A 411 10.65 -0.77 11.28
N ALA A 412 11.86 -0.24 11.45
CA ALA A 412 13.02 -0.66 10.67
C ALA A 412 13.75 -1.82 11.36
N PHE A 413 13.95 -2.93 10.65
CA PHE A 413 14.67 -4.10 11.15
C PHE A 413 16.11 -4.20 10.62
N VAL A 414 16.52 -3.25 9.79
CA VAL A 414 17.88 -3.05 9.31
C VAL A 414 18.28 -1.59 9.47
N SER A 415 19.52 -1.33 9.86
CA SER A 415 20.09 0.02 9.94
C SER A 415 20.92 0.35 8.70
N VAL A 416 21.06 1.65 8.41
CA VAL A 416 21.91 2.18 7.35
C VAL A 416 22.72 3.34 7.90
N ASN A 417 24.05 3.18 7.92
CA ASN A 417 25.02 4.18 8.30
C ASN A 417 25.90 4.50 7.08
N ILE A 418 26.31 5.76 6.96
CA ILE A 418 27.15 6.23 5.86
C ILE A 418 28.29 7.03 6.45
N ASP A 419 29.52 6.61 6.15
CA ASP A 419 30.73 7.41 6.32
C ASP A 419 31.23 7.87 4.94
N GLN A 420 31.82 9.06 4.89
CA GLN A 420 32.32 9.62 3.64
C GLN A 420 33.66 10.35 3.84
N GLN A 421 34.52 10.24 2.83
CA GLN A 421 35.82 10.92 2.78
C GLN A 421 36.02 11.48 1.38
N TYR A 422 36.14 12.80 1.29
CA TYR A 422 36.40 13.50 0.04
C TYR A 422 37.81 14.10 0.03
N ASP A 423 38.58 13.77 -0.98
CA ASP A 423 39.88 14.37 -1.27
C ASP A 423 39.70 15.44 -2.35
N ALA A 424 39.80 16.72 -1.96
CA ALA A 424 39.64 17.85 -2.87
C ALA A 424 40.74 17.94 -3.94
N ALA A 425 41.95 17.42 -3.68
CA ALA A 425 43.06 17.48 -4.63
C ALA A 425 42.86 16.50 -5.79
N THR A 426 42.33 15.32 -5.51
CA THR A 426 42.04 14.29 -6.52
C THR A 426 40.58 14.25 -6.96
N ARG A 427 39.71 15.03 -6.30
CA ARG A 427 38.25 14.97 -6.39
C ARG A 427 37.70 13.56 -6.15
N THR A 428 38.40 12.75 -5.36
CA THR A 428 37.98 11.37 -5.07
C THR A 428 37.06 11.36 -3.86
N LEU A 429 35.86 10.82 -4.02
CA LEU A 429 34.93 10.54 -2.94
C LEU A 429 34.93 9.04 -2.63
N LYS A 430 35.21 8.70 -1.38
CA LYS A 430 35.04 7.38 -0.81
C LYS A 430 33.80 7.37 0.07
N VAL A 431 32.87 6.45 -0.17
CA VAL A 431 31.64 6.27 0.62
C VAL A 431 31.65 4.87 1.21
N THR A 432 31.54 4.76 2.54
CA THR A 432 31.41 3.47 3.22
C THR A 432 30.02 3.38 3.82
N VAL A 433 29.24 2.41 3.35
CA VAL A 433 27.90 2.13 3.87
C VAL A 433 27.96 0.89 4.73
N SER A 434 27.47 1.00 5.96
CA SER A 434 27.45 -0.11 6.92
C SER A 434 26.12 -0.17 7.65
N GLY A 435 25.85 -1.29 8.29
CA GLY A 435 24.63 -1.45 9.08
C GLY A 435 24.54 -2.82 9.72
N GLU A 436 23.44 -3.02 10.42
CA GLU A 436 23.10 -4.26 11.10
C GLU A 436 21.62 -4.58 10.94
N LYS A 437 21.29 -5.88 10.97
CA LYS A 437 19.92 -6.41 10.97
C LYS A 437 19.60 -7.10 12.29
N ASN A 438 18.33 -7.13 12.65
CA ASN A 438 17.82 -8.09 13.62
C ASN A 438 17.27 -9.35 12.90
N ASN A 439 16.83 -10.34 13.67
CA ASN A 439 16.36 -11.64 13.15
C ASN A 439 15.09 -11.53 12.29
N LEU A 440 14.37 -10.41 12.32
CA LEU A 440 13.12 -10.24 11.57
C LEU A 440 13.36 -9.98 10.08
N VAL A 441 14.53 -9.47 9.70
CA VAL A 441 14.88 -9.27 8.29
C VAL A 441 14.90 -10.60 7.53
N GLU A 442 15.50 -11.64 8.10
CA GLU A 442 15.54 -12.97 7.46
C GLU A 442 14.16 -13.62 7.34
N LYS A 443 13.24 -13.23 8.23
CA LYS A 443 11.88 -13.75 8.24
C LYS A 443 11.00 -13.08 7.19
N TYR A 444 11.02 -11.75 7.13
CA TYR A 444 10.05 -10.97 6.35
C TYR A 444 10.63 -10.35 5.06
N TYR A 445 11.96 -10.23 4.95
CA TYR A 445 12.63 -9.52 3.87
C TYR A 445 13.83 -10.31 3.35
N LYS A 446 13.59 -11.55 2.90
CA LYS A 446 14.65 -12.44 2.38
C LYS A 446 15.35 -11.88 1.14
N ASP A 447 14.57 -11.24 0.28
CA ASP A 447 15.07 -10.52 -0.88
C ASP A 447 15.28 -9.06 -0.45
N ASN A 448 16.53 -8.70 -0.20
CA ASN A 448 16.94 -7.33 0.08
C ASN A 448 18.26 -7.00 -0.64
N SER A 449 18.41 -5.74 -1.02
CA SER A 449 19.59 -5.24 -1.74
C SER A 449 19.97 -3.84 -1.23
N LEU A 450 21.24 -3.48 -1.36
CA LEU A 450 21.74 -2.15 -1.03
C LEU A 450 21.81 -1.29 -2.29
N THR A 451 21.17 -0.12 -2.28
CA THR A 451 21.44 0.94 -3.25
C THR A 451 22.24 2.06 -2.58
N VAL A 452 23.28 2.53 -3.27
CA VAL A 452 24.06 3.71 -2.88
C VAL A 452 24.10 4.68 -4.04
N LEU A 453 23.76 5.95 -3.81
CA LEU A 453 23.71 6.97 -4.86
C LEU A 453 24.19 8.33 -4.35
N LEU A 454 24.44 9.24 -5.29
CA LEU A 454 24.77 10.63 -5.01
C LEU A 454 23.65 11.56 -5.48
N THR A 455 23.30 12.51 -4.62
CA THR A 455 22.42 13.64 -4.97
C THR A 455 23.16 14.96 -4.82
N GLU A 456 22.76 15.99 -5.55
CA GLU A 456 23.29 17.35 -5.41
C GLU A 456 22.19 18.37 -5.12
N ASP A 457 22.48 19.26 -4.17
CA ASP A 457 21.66 20.45 -3.91
C ASP A 457 22.12 21.65 -4.73
N LYS A 458 21.25 22.64 -4.90
CA LYS A 458 21.56 23.91 -5.55
C LYS A 458 22.15 23.74 -6.95
N VAL A 459 21.65 22.77 -7.72
CA VAL A 459 22.05 22.57 -9.11
C VAL A 459 21.38 23.64 -9.97
N GLU A 460 22.19 24.46 -10.64
CA GLU A 460 21.71 25.50 -11.54
C GLU A 460 21.48 24.94 -12.96
N THR A 461 20.36 25.30 -13.58
CA THR A 461 20.01 24.91 -14.95
C THR A 461 20.00 26.10 -15.89
N GLU A 462 20.36 25.87 -17.16
CA GLU A 462 20.29 26.92 -18.20
C GLU A 462 18.84 27.35 -18.46
N HIS A 463 17.95 26.36 -18.55
CA HIS A 463 16.51 26.55 -18.75
C HIS A 463 15.76 26.60 -17.43
N GLU A 464 14.73 27.44 -17.38
CA GLU A 464 13.85 27.60 -16.23
C GLU A 464 12.86 26.44 -16.12
N GLN A 465 12.52 26.08 -14.89
CA GLN A 465 11.40 25.22 -14.58
C GLN A 465 10.10 25.86 -15.07
N SER A 466 9.42 25.17 -15.97
CA SER A 466 8.09 25.54 -16.43
C SER A 466 7.13 25.62 -15.23
N GLY A 467 6.38 26.70 -15.15
CA GLY A 467 5.39 26.94 -14.08
C GLY A 467 5.90 27.77 -12.90
N SER A 468 7.22 27.79 -12.61
CA SER A 468 7.80 28.61 -11.52
C SER A 468 8.87 29.60 -11.96
N GLY A 469 9.57 29.36 -13.07
CA GLY A 469 10.72 30.19 -13.48
C GLY A 469 12.01 29.87 -12.72
N GLU A 470 11.99 28.88 -11.82
CA GLU A 470 13.16 28.53 -11.00
C GLU A 470 14.27 27.89 -11.84
N LYS A 471 15.53 28.18 -11.48
CA LYS A 471 16.71 27.56 -12.10
C LYS A 471 17.54 26.74 -11.13
N ILE A 472 17.18 26.71 -9.84
CA ILE A 472 17.96 26.09 -8.79
C ILE A 472 17.19 24.90 -8.25
N HIS A 473 17.76 23.71 -8.42
CA HIS A 473 17.14 22.44 -8.04
C HIS A 473 17.88 21.79 -6.87
N PHE A 474 17.14 21.05 -6.04
CA PHE A 474 17.64 20.39 -4.84
C PHE A 474 17.44 18.89 -4.91
N HIS A 475 18.26 18.15 -4.15
CA HIS A 475 18.17 16.69 -4.06
C HIS A 475 18.32 15.98 -5.41
N VAL A 476 18.96 16.60 -6.41
CA VAL A 476 19.02 16.10 -7.79
C VAL A 476 19.85 14.84 -7.84
N PHE A 477 19.28 13.72 -8.26
CA PHE A 477 20.01 12.48 -8.51
C PHE A 477 21.12 12.71 -9.56
N ARG A 478 22.35 12.31 -9.25
CA ARG A 478 23.51 12.47 -10.15
C ARG A 478 24.01 11.14 -10.71
N CYS A 479 24.24 10.17 -9.85
CA CYS A 479 24.63 8.82 -10.23
C CYS A 479 24.35 7.82 -9.11
N THR A 480 24.39 6.54 -9.46
CA THR A 480 24.44 5.42 -8.52
C THR A 480 25.88 4.88 -8.42
N LEU A 481 26.27 4.42 -7.23
CA LEU A 481 27.53 3.72 -6.96
C LEU A 481 27.35 2.19 -6.93
N THR A 482 26.09 1.74 -6.88
CA THR A 482 25.63 0.35 -7.06
C THR A 482 24.81 0.25 -8.36
N LYS A 483 24.21 -0.91 -8.65
CA LYS A 483 23.05 -0.95 -9.58
C LYS A 483 21.92 -0.04 -9.08
N MET A 484 21.06 0.46 -9.98
CA MET A 484 19.98 1.37 -9.62
C MET A 484 18.95 0.70 -8.68
N LEU A 485 18.58 -0.55 -8.96
CA LEU A 485 17.74 -1.36 -8.07
C LEU A 485 18.55 -2.08 -6.95
N GLY A 486 19.83 -1.77 -6.82
CA GLY A 486 20.69 -2.23 -5.73
C GLY A 486 21.49 -3.49 -6.02
N ASP A 487 22.57 -3.64 -5.27
CA ASP A 487 23.44 -4.82 -5.28
C ASP A 487 23.15 -5.73 -4.07
N ALA A 488 23.50 -7.01 -4.19
CA ALA A 488 23.33 -7.96 -3.09
C ALA A 488 24.15 -7.55 -1.87
N ILE A 489 23.60 -7.75 -0.68
CA ILE A 489 24.28 -7.43 0.59
C ILE A 489 25.06 -8.65 1.06
N GLU A 490 26.39 -8.52 1.14
CA GLU A 490 27.24 -9.50 1.80
C GLU A 490 27.16 -9.32 3.33
N TRP A 491 26.44 -10.23 3.99
CA TRP A 491 26.26 -10.24 5.44
C TRP A 491 27.39 -10.98 6.15
N ASN A 492 28.00 -10.36 7.16
CA ASN A 492 28.87 -10.99 8.14
C ASN A 492 28.10 -11.11 9.48
N GLY A 493 27.44 -12.26 9.66
CA GLY A 493 26.44 -12.43 10.72
C GLY A 493 25.30 -11.42 10.54
N ASN A 494 25.09 -10.58 11.56
CA ASN A 494 24.06 -9.55 11.55
C ASN A 494 24.53 -8.21 10.99
N THR A 495 25.78 -8.09 10.52
CA THR A 495 26.36 -6.81 10.10
C THR A 495 26.77 -6.83 8.62
N TYR A 496 26.88 -5.66 8.00
CA TYR A 496 27.45 -5.49 6.66
C TYR A 496 28.28 -4.20 6.58
N SER A 497 29.23 -4.15 5.64
CA SER A 497 29.98 -2.93 5.31
C SER A 497 30.51 -3.01 3.88
N HIS A 498 30.15 -2.02 3.05
CA HIS A 498 30.57 -1.89 1.65
C HIS A 498 31.22 -0.52 1.43
N THR A 499 32.34 -0.49 0.72
CA THR A 499 33.06 0.75 0.40
C THR A 499 33.08 0.96 -1.11
N PHE A 500 32.63 2.15 -1.52
CA PHE A 500 32.59 2.60 -2.90
C PHE A 500 33.54 3.79 -3.07
N THR A 501 34.16 3.91 -4.24
CA THR A 501 35.05 5.03 -4.57
C THR A 501 34.71 5.54 -5.96
N THR A 502 34.57 6.85 -6.10
CA THR A 502 34.31 7.52 -7.37
C THR A 502 35.06 8.84 -7.44
N THR A 503 35.39 9.27 -8.65
CA THR A 503 35.86 10.65 -8.90
C THR A 503 34.66 11.55 -9.16
N ILE A 504 34.60 12.70 -8.50
CA ILE A 504 33.51 13.67 -8.65
C ILE A 504 33.79 14.54 -9.89
N PRO A 505 32.91 14.55 -10.92
CA PRO A 505 33.07 15.39 -12.10
C PRO A 505 33.21 16.87 -11.74
N GLU A 506 34.01 17.62 -12.49
CA GLU A 506 34.26 19.06 -12.21
C GLU A 506 32.99 19.91 -12.22
N ILE A 507 32.03 19.54 -13.07
CA ILE A 507 30.71 20.18 -13.17
C ILE A 507 29.82 19.98 -11.92
N TRP A 508 30.25 19.17 -10.94
CA TRP A 508 29.51 18.93 -9.70
C TRP A 508 30.19 19.66 -8.55
N THR A 509 29.38 20.27 -7.69
CA THR A 509 29.84 21.00 -6.51
C THR A 509 29.90 20.07 -5.31
N ALA A 510 31.11 19.62 -4.93
CA ALA A 510 31.30 18.62 -3.87
C ALA A 510 30.61 18.98 -2.54
N LYS A 511 30.69 20.24 -2.10
CA LYS A 511 30.01 20.72 -0.88
C LYS A 511 28.47 20.68 -0.95
N ASN A 512 27.90 20.53 -2.13
CA ASN A 512 26.45 20.38 -2.30
C ASN A 512 26.04 18.91 -2.51
N LEU A 513 26.99 17.99 -2.61
CA LEU A 513 26.72 16.57 -2.74
C LEU A 513 26.28 15.96 -1.42
N LYS A 514 25.41 14.96 -1.52
CA LYS A 514 25.04 14.05 -0.45
C LYS A 514 25.19 12.62 -0.94
N ALA A 515 25.75 11.77 -0.08
CA ALA A 515 25.70 10.33 -0.26
C ALA A 515 24.40 9.81 0.38
N VAL A 516 23.64 9.07 -0.41
CA VAL A 516 22.38 8.44 0.00
C VAL A 516 22.57 6.94 -0.10
N ALA A 517 22.07 6.21 0.90
CA ALA A 517 22.02 4.76 0.86
C ALA A 517 20.70 4.26 1.42
N TYR A 518 20.19 3.18 0.86
CA TYR A 518 18.97 2.54 1.35
C TYR A 518 18.96 1.05 1.05
N ILE A 519 18.22 0.31 1.88
CA ILE A 519 17.99 -1.12 1.70
C ILE A 519 16.63 -1.30 1.02
N ASN A 520 16.64 -1.85 -0.19
CA ASN A 520 15.43 -2.26 -0.89
C ASN A 520 14.88 -3.54 -0.26
N GLY A 521 13.57 -3.70 -0.31
CA GLY A 521 12.93 -5.02 -0.30
C GLY A 521 13.14 -5.73 -1.64
N SER A 522 12.10 -6.39 -2.14
CA SER A 522 12.18 -7.07 -3.44
C SER A 522 12.38 -6.07 -4.58
N THR A 523 13.24 -6.43 -5.52
CA THR A 523 13.53 -5.64 -6.73
C THR A 523 12.89 -6.25 -7.98
N THR A 524 12.14 -7.35 -7.80
CA THR A 524 11.44 -8.08 -8.86
C THR A 524 9.94 -8.16 -8.62
N ASP A 525 9.51 -8.02 -7.37
CA ASP A 525 8.11 -7.94 -6.97
C ASP A 525 7.78 -6.53 -6.49
N ILE A 526 7.01 -5.79 -7.30
CA ILE A 526 6.61 -4.41 -6.98
C ILE A 526 5.80 -4.34 -5.67
N TYR A 527 5.06 -5.38 -5.28
CA TYR A 527 4.27 -5.41 -4.04
C TYR A 527 5.12 -5.60 -2.80
N GLN A 528 6.38 -6.02 -2.99
CA GLN A 528 7.38 -6.13 -1.94
C GLN A 528 8.54 -5.14 -2.15
N ALA A 529 8.35 -4.11 -2.96
CA ALA A 529 9.35 -3.11 -3.32
C ALA A 529 9.74 -2.17 -2.18
N GLN A 530 9.12 -2.31 -1.00
CA GLN A 530 9.28 -1.34 0.07
C GLN A 530 10.74 -1.11 0.45
N ILE A 531 11.10 0.13 0.73
CA ILE A 531 12.39 0.48 1.31
C ILE A 531 12.36 0.13 2.80
N LEU A 532 13.35 -0.66 3.24
CA LEU A 532 13.41 -1.20 4.60
C LEU A 532 14.04 -0.19 5.57
N ASN A 533 15.09 0.51 5.12
CA ASN A 533 15.61 1.70 5.78
C ASN A 533 16.44 2.55 4.82
N ALA A 534 16.66 3.82 5.16
CA ALA A 534 17.46 4.74 4.37
C ALA A 534 18.29 5.67 5.26
N ASN A 535 19.36 6.21 4.70
CA ASN A 535 20.10 7.30 5.32
C ASN A 535 20.74 8.21 4.26
N VAL A 536 21.12 9.40 4.70
CA VAL A 536 21.78 10.41 3.88
C VAL A 536 22.79 11.17 4.71
N VAL A 537 23.96 11.43 4.14
CA VAL A 537 24.99 12.29 4.72
C VAL A 537 25.48 13.29 3.68
N LYS A 538 25.73 14.52 4.12
CA LYS A 538 26.35 15.55 3.28
C LYS A 538 27.83 15.19 3.07
N VAL A 539 28.33 15.37 1.85
CA VAL A 539 29.76 15.29 1.57
C VAL A 539 30.45 16.47 2.25
N ILE A 540 31.45 16.17 3.08
CA ILE A 540 32.25 17.19 3.78
C ILE A 540 33.48 17.46 2.93
N ASP A 541 33.50 18.62 2.29
CA ASP A 541 34.69 19.13 1.62
C ASP A 541 35.65 19.72 2.68
N PRO A 542 36.85 19.16 2.88
CA PRO A 542 37.79 19.65 3.89
C PRO A 542 38.33 21.06 3.58
N THR A 543 38.15 21.55 2.35
CA THR A 543 38.51 22.92 1.96
C THR A 543 37.39 23.93 2.26
N ASP A 544 36.19 23.47 2.57
CA ASP A 544 35.07 24.32 2.98
C ASP A 544 35.25 24.75 4.43
N THR A 545 35.51 26.04 4.64
CA THR A 545 35.71 26.62 5.98
C THR A 545 34.41 26.83 6.76
N GLY A 546 33.26 26.43 6.19
CA GLY A 546 31.98 26.33 6.91
C GLY A 546 31.39 27.66 7.36
N ILE A 547 31.83 28.77 6.75
CA ILE A 547 31.33 30.11 7.01
C ILE A 547 31.05 30.76 5.67
N ASP A 548 29.77 30.95 5.36
CA ASP A 548 29.38 31.97 4.39
C ASP A 548 29.96 33.29 4.92
N ALA A 549 30.98 33.81 4.24
CA ALA A 549 31.52 35.11 4.57
C ALA A 549 30.38 36.11 4.49
N ALA A 550 29.93 36.63 5.63
CA ALA A 550 29.12 37.84 5.63
C ALA A 550 29.98 38.93 4.97
N GLU A 551 29.60 39.33 3.76
CA GLU A 551 30.21 40.44 3.03
C GLU A 551 30.28 41.67 3.94
N THR A 552 31.47 41.96 4.45
CA THR A 552 31.82 43.30 4.92
C THR A 552 33.30 43.53 4.64
N ALA A 553 33.61 43.76 3.37
CA ALA A 553 34.96 44.14 2.93
C ALA A 553 35.45 45.48 3.54
N ASP A 554 34.61 46.24 4.26
CA ASP A 554 34.91 47.55 4.86
C ASP A 554 34.64 47.64 6.38
N ALA A 555 34.93 46.60 7.18
CA ALA A 555 34.78 46.65 8.64
C ALA A 555 36.14 46.78 9.35
N GLN A 556 36.31 47.80 10.20
CA GLN A 556 37.51 47.97 11.01
C GLN A 556 37.49 46.99 12.19
N VAL A 557 38.51 46.15 12.31
CA VAL A 557 38.67 45.22 13.43
C VAL A 557 39.07 45.97 14.70
N LEU A 558 38.26 45.85 15.75
CA LEU A 558 38.51 46.44 17.08
C LEU A 558 39.19 45.44 18.02
N SER A 559 38.83 44.14 17.95
CA SER A 559 39.47 43.11 18.77
C SER A 559 39.35 41.71 18.17
N ARG A 560 40.25 40.81 18.63
CA ARG A 560 40.24 39.38 18.32
C ARG A 560 40.44 38.59 19.61
N GLU A 561 39.58 37.61 19.86
CA GLU A 561 39.62 36.76 21.05
C GLU A 561 39.43 35.30 20.62
N TYR A 562 40.24 34.38 21.16
CA TYR A 562 40.10 32.96 20.92
C TYR A 562 39.38 32.28 22.08
N PHE A 563 38.57 31.28 21.78
CA PHE A 563 37.89 30.42 22.74
C PHE A 563 38.08 28.95 22.37
N ASN A 564 38.19 28.07 23.35
CA ASN A 564 38.12 26.62 23.09
C ASN A 564 36.66 26.19 22.81
N LEU A 565 36.45 24.92 22.44
CA LEU A 565 35.11 24.39 22.13
C LEU A 565 34.16 24.35 23.34
N ASN A 566 34.69 24.51 24.56
CA ASN A 566 33.90 24.65 25.78
C ASN A 566 33.53 26.12 26.09
N GLY A 567 33.81 27.06 25.18
CA GLY A 567 33.51 28.48 25.34
C GLY A 567 34.43 29.24 26.28
N GLN A 568 35.58 28.67 26.69
CA GLN A 568 36.54 29.33 27.56
C GLN A 568 37.56 30.13 26.73
N ARG A 569 37.83 31.38 27.14
CA ARG A 569 38.79 32.25 26.45
C ARG A 569 40.22 31.71 26.56
N VAL A 570 40.97 31.73 25.46
CA VAL A 570 42.35 31.26 25.35
C VAL A 570 43.24 32.40 24.89
N ALA A 571 44.29 32.70 25.64
CA ALA A 571 45.17 33.85 25.38
C ALA A 571 46.15 33.60 24.21
N GLN A 572 46.65 32.37 24.07
CA GLN A 572 47.63 31.98 23.05
C GLN A 572 47.29 30.59 22.52
N PRO A 573 46.43 30.48 21.50
CA PRO A 573 46.16 29.20 20.86
C PRO A 573 47.39 28.73 20.08
N THR A 574 47.74 27.44 20.20
CA THR A 574 48.95 26.86 19.58
C THR A 574 48.63 25.76 18.57
N THR A 575 47.78 24.79 18.91
CA THR A 575 47.37 23.72 17.98
C THR A 575 45.96 23.24 18.33
N GLY A 576 45.08 23.12 17.34
CA GLY A 576 43.73 22.56 17.50
C GLY A 576 42.59 23.48 17.04
N VAL A 577 41.36 23.10 17.38
CA VAL A 577 40.14 23.82 16.97
C VAL A 577 39.76 24.87 18.01
N TYR A 578 39.62 26.12 17.57
CA TYR A 578 39.18 27.26 18.39
C TYR A 578 38.03 28.03 17.74
N LEU A 579 37.33 28.84 18.52
CA LEU A 579 36.42 29.87 18.06
C LEU A 579 37.14 31.22 18.14
N LEU A 580 37.35 31.90 17.02
CA LEU A 580 37.84 33.26 16.95
C LEU A 580 36.65 34.22 16.88
N LYS A 581 36.45 34.98 17.96
CA LYS A 581 35.55 36.13 18.01
C LYS A 581 36.30 37.38 17.55
N THR A 582 35.83 37.98 16.46
CA THR A 582 36.32 39.26 15.95
C THR A 582 35.26 40.32 16.22
N THR A 583 35.60 41.33 17.01
CA THR A 583 34.74 42.50 17.19
C THR A 583 35.17 43.56 16.19
N THR A 584 34.21 44.11 15.44
CA THR A 584 34.41 45.20 14.48
C THR A 584 33.56 46.40 14.86
N ASN A 585 33.81 47.54 14.23
CA ASN A 585 32.96 48.72 14.35
C ASN A 585 31.52 48.52 13.80
N LYS A 586 31.24 47.39 13.11
CA LYS A 586 29.93 47.04 12.56
C LYS A 586 29.27 45.85 13.26
N GLY A 587 29.89 45.27 14.29
CA GLY A 587 29.35 44.14 15.06
C GLY A 587 30.38 43.07 15.40
N VAL A 588 29.90 41.97 15.99
CA VAL A 588 30.73 40.82 16.41
C VAL A 588 30.55 39.67 15.43
N GLN A 589 31.66 39.09 14.98
CA GLN A 589 31.69 37.85 14.18
C GLN A 589 32.39 36.75 14.97
N VAL A 590 31.91 35.51 14.89
CA VAL A 590 32.56 34.34 15.49
C VAL A 590 32.81 33.32 14.40
N LYS A 591 34.07 32.86 14.27
CA LYS A 591 34.45 31.83 13.31
C LYS A 591 35.20 30.68 13.95
N LYS A 592 34.97 29.46 13.47
CA LYS A 592 35.86 28.34 13.78
C LYS A 592 37.19 28.55 13.07
N VAL A 593 38.29 28.36 13.79
CA VAL A 593 39.66 28.40 13.27
C VAL A 593 40.37 27.13 13.69
N ILE A 594 41.21 26.61 12.80
CA ILE A 594 42.12 25.51 13.07
C ILE A 594 43.52 26.13 13.03
N LEU A 595 44.23 26.05 14.15
CA LEU A 595 45.57 26.60 14.31
C LEU A 595 46.60 25.48 14.43
#